data_AF-A0A2V6FX02-F1
#
_entry.id   AF-A0A2V6FX02-F1
#
_cell.length_a   1.000
_cell.length_b   1.000
_cell.length_c   1.000
_cell.angle_alpha   90.00
_cell.angle_beta   90.00
_cell.angle_gamma   90.00
#
_symmetry.space_group_name_H-M   'P 1'
#
loop_
_entity.id
_entity.type
_entity.pdbx_description
1 polymer ?
#
loop_
_entity_poly.entity_id
_entity_poly.type
_entity_poly.pdbx_seq_one_letter_code
_entity_poly.pdbx_strand_id
1 'polypeptide(L)'
;KFNFDDNALYRHPEVAVMRDIAEEDPREVEASKHGLNYIGLDGNIGCLVNGAGLAMATMDIIKFYGGSPANFLDVGGGATEEQVTEAFKI
;
A
#
# COMPACT_ATOMS: atom_id res chain seq x y z
N LYS A 1 -1.99 -22.44 -7.55
CA LYS A 1 -2.00 -21.07 -7.01
C LYS A 1 -3.22 -20.94 -6.11
N PHE A 2 -3.02 -20.75 -4.82
CA PHE A 2 -4.08 -20.49 -3.85
C PHE A 2 -3.98 -19.01 -3.48
N ASN A 3 -5.12 -18.35 -3.31
CA ASN A 3 -5.19 -17.00 -2.76
C ASN A 3 -6.00 -17.09 -1.47
N PHE A 4 -5.57 -16.36 -0.44
CA PHE A 4 -6.27 -16.27 0.83
C PHE A 4 -6.95 -14.91 0.96
N ASP A 5 -8.01 -14.84 1.77
CA ASP A 5 -8.66 -13.57 2.10
C ASP A 5 -7.95 -12.96 3.31
N ASP A 6 -7.28 -11.83 3.11
CA ASP A 6 -6.53 -11.13 4.16
C ASP A 6 -7.42 -10.75 5.34
N ASN A 7 -8.70 -10.41 5.09
CA ASN A 7 -9.66 -10.07 6.14
C ASN A 7 -10.06 -11.28 7.00
N ALA A 8 -9.79 -12.51 6.53
CA ALA A 8 -10.08 -13.74 7.25
C ALA A 8 -8.86 -14.30 7.98
N LEU A 9 -7.65 -13.79 7.76
CA LEU A 9 -6.42 -14.37 8.32
C LEU A 9 -6.40 -14.39 9.86
N TYR A 10 -7.05 -13.43 10.52
CA TYR A 10 -7.09 -13.36 11.98
C TYR A 10 -7.71 -14.60 12.65
N ARG A 11 -8.58 -15.34 11.93
CA ARG A 11 -9.22 -16.58 12.41
C ARG A 11 -8.55 -17.86 11.86
N HIS A 12 -7.46 -17.72 11.10
CA HIS A 12 -6.68 -18.80 10.51
C HIS A 12 -5.18 -18.63 10.82
N PRO A 13 -4.78 -18.70 12.10
CA PRO A 13 -3.38 -18.51 12.51
C PRO A 13 -2.42 -19.50 11.82
N GLU A 14 -2.89 -20.70 11.50
CA GLU A 14 -2.14 -21.72 10.76
C GLU A 14 -1.78 -21.28 9.34
N VAL A 15 -2.56 -20.40 8.74
CA VAL A 15 -2.27 -19.82 7.41
C VAL A 15 -1.40 -18.58 7.54
N ALA A 16 -1.64 -17.74 8.54
CA ALA A 16 -0.85 -16.53 8.77
C ALA A 16 0.64 -16.83 9.00
N VAL A 17 0.97 -17.93 9.69
CA VAL A 17 2.38 -18.34 9.89
C VAL A 17 3.07 -18.85 8.62
N MET A 18 2.32 -19.12 7.55
CA MET A 18 2.87 -19.51 6.25
C MET A 18 3.21 -18.30 5.35
N ARG A 19 2.99 -17.06 5.80
CA ARG A 19 3.34 -15.85 5.05
C ARG A 19 4.87 -15.76 4.89
N ASP A 20 5.33 -15.79 3.64
CA ASP A 20 6.74 -15.64 3.31
C ASP A 20 7.04 -14.19 2.90
N ILE A 21 7.54 -13.41 3.84
CA ILE A 21 7.90 -12.00 3.64
C ILE A 21 9.09 -11.81 2.69
N ALA A 22 9.88 -12.85 2.41
CA ALA A 22 11.03 -12.74 1.52
C ALA A 22 10.63 -12.66 0.04
N GLU A 23 9.42 -13.13 -0.29
CA GLU A 23 8.84 -13.09 -1.64
C GLU A 23 7.95 -11.85 -1.87
N GLU A 24 7.80 -10.98 -0.87
CA GLU A 24 7.03 -9.73 -0.94
C GLU A 24 7.94 -8.51 -1.13
N ASP A 25 7.41 -7.41 -1.66
CA ASP A 25 8.17 -6.15 -1.74
C ASP A 25 8.45 -5.62 -0.32
N PRO A 26 9.72 -5.38 0.05
CA PRO A 26 10.07 -4.87 1.38
C PRO A 26 9.32 -3.58 1.78
N ARG A 27 8.98 -2.74 0.80
CA ARG A 27 8.22 -1.50 1.01
C ARG A 27 6.77 -1.77 1.36
N GLU A 28 6.14 -2.76 0.71
CA GLU A 28 4.78 -3.20 1.03
C GLU A 28 4.73 -3.85 2.42
N VAL A 29 5.73 -4.68 2.74
CA VAL A 29 5.86 -5.27 4.07
C VAL A 29 6.01 -4.18 5.14
N GLU A 30 6.86 -3.18 4.92
CA GLU A 30 7.03 -2.08 5.87
C GLU A 30 5.76 -1.23 6.00
N ALA A 31 5.12 -0.86 4.89
CA ALA A 31 3.85 -0.15 4.88
C ALA A 31 2.77 -0.87 5.70
N SER A 32 2.68 -2.19 5.54
CA SER A 32 1.67 -3.01 6.23
C SER A 32 1.81 -2.98 7.76
N LYS A 33 3.03 -2.79 8.30
CA LYS A 33 3.26 -2.69 9.76
C LYS A 33 2.66 -1.42 10.36
N HIS A 34 2.56 -0.36 9.55
CA HIS A 34 2.02 0.95 9.95
C HIS A 34 0.55 1.12 9.53
N GLY A 35 -0.08 0.06 9.04
CA GLY A 35 -1.46 0.09 8.53
C GLY A 35 -1.61 0.90 7.25
N LEU A 36 -0.53 1.02 6.46
CA LEU A 36 -0.51 1.72 5.17
C LEU A 36 -0.67 0.71 4.05
N ASN A 37 -1.48 1.05 3.04
CA ASN A 37 -1.58 0.24 1.82
C ASN A 37 -0.66 0.83 0.76
N TYR A 38 0.50 0.22 0.54
CA TYR A 38 1.46 0.60 -0.49
C TYR A 38 1.45 -0.41 -1.64
N ILE A 39 1.61 0.05 -2.87
CA ILE A 39 1.93 -0.78 -4.03
C ILE A 39 2.97 -0.05 -4.86
N GLY A 40 4.09 -0.72 -5.15
CA GLY A 40 5.16 -0.17 -5.99
C GLY A 40 4.77 -0.14 -7.47
N LEU A 41 5.12 0.94 -8.16
CA LEU A 41 4.96 1.10 -9.61
C LEU A 41 6.28 1.63 -10.23
N ASP A 42 6.41 1.55 -11.56
CA ASP A 42 7.65 1.92 -12.27
C ASP A 42 7.79 3.42 -12.57
N GLY A 43 6.91 4.26 -12.05
CA GLY A 43 6.92 5.70 -12.32
C GLY A 43 7.91 6.50 -11.48
N ASN A 44 7.79 7.83 -11.57
CA ASN A 44 8.68 8.79 -10.93
C ASN A 44 7.95 9.87 -10.10
N ILE A 45 6.62 9.81 -10.02
CA ILE A 45 5.81 10.73 -9.21
C ILE A 45 5.20 9.96 -8.04
N GLY A 46 5.66 10.27 -6.82
CA GLY A 46 5.12 9.67 -5.61
C GLY A 46 3.75 10.22 -5.24
N CYS A 47 2.83 9.35 -4.85
CA CYS A 47 1.47 9.72 -4.42
C CYS A 47 1.27 9.31 -2.96
N LEU A 48 0.71 10.20 -2.14
CA LEU A 48 0.26 9.90 -0.78
C LEU A 48 -1.16 10.46 -0.64
N VAL A 49 -2.12 9.58 -0.39
CA VAL A 49 -3.54 9.94 -0.46
C VAL A 49 -4.33 9.28 0.67
N ASN A 50 -5.36 9.94 1.17
CA ASN A 50 -6.27 9.42 2.19
C ASN A 50 -7.51 8.78 1.55
N GLY A 51 -7.43 7.48 1.29
CA GLY A 51 -8.48 6.63 0.76
C GLY A 51 -8.15 6.05 -0.61
N ALA A 52 -8.31 4.73 -0.73
CA ALA A 52 -8.01 3.99 -1.95
C ALA A 52 -8.68 4.54 -3.23
N GLY A 53 -9.94 4.98 -3.14
CA GLY A 53 -10.65 5.56 -4.27
C GLY A 53 -10.02 6.86 -4.78
N LEU A 54 -9.61 7.73 -3.86
CA LEU A 54 -8.92 8.97 -4.20
C LEU A 54 -7.50 8.67 -4.72
N ALA A 55 -6.80 7.70 -4.12
CA ALA A 55 -5.47 7.28 -4.56
C ALA A 55 -5.48 6.78 -6.02
N MET A 56 -6.46 5.97 -6.40
CA MET A 56 -6.68 5.55 -7.79
C MET A 56 -6.93 6.73 -8.72
N ALA A 57 -7.84 7.64 -8.35
CA ALA A 57 -8.14 8.83 -9.15
C ALA A 57 -6.91 9.75 -9.31
N THR A 58 -6.07 9.87 -8.27
CA THR A 58 -4.83 10.64 -8.33
C THR A 58 -3.81 10.02 -9.29
N MET A 59 -3.68 8.69 -9.31
CA MET A 59 -2.82 8.03 -10.31
C MET A 59 -3.36 8.20 -11.73
N ASP A 60 -4.68 8.08 -11.90
CA ASP A 60 -5.35 8.26 -13.20
C ASP A 60 -5.14 9.68 -13.74
N ILE A 61 -5.29 10.72 -12.91
CA ILE A 61 -5.10 12.10 -13.35
C ILE A 61 -3.62 12.38 -13.68
N ILE A 62 -2.67 11.84 -12.90
CA ILE A 62 -1.23 11.95 -13.21
C ILE A 62 -0.94 11.35 -14.58
N LYS A 63 -1.45 10.13 -14.83
CA LYS A 63 -1.26 9.44 -16.10
C LYS A 63 -1.95 10.16 -17.26
N PHE A 64 -3.14 10.72 -17.04
CA PHE A 64 -3.87 11.51 -18.03
C PHE A 64 -3.08 12.75 -18.49
N TYR A 65 -2.35 13.40 -17.58
CA TYR A 65 -1.47 14.52 -17.92
C TYR A 65 -0.05 14.10 -18.35
N GLY A 66 0.18 12.81 -18.63
CA GLY A 66 1.44 12.30 -19.15
C GLY A 66 2.53 12.03 -18.10
N GLY A 67 2.21 12.15 -16.81
CA GLY A 67 3.09 11.72 -15.72
C GLY A 67 3.05 10.20 -15.52
N SER A 68 4.01 9.67 -14.76
CA SER A 68 4.07 8.25 -14.41
C SER A 68 4.06 8.10 -12.88
N PRO A 69 2.98 7.57 -12.28
CA PRO A 69 2.92 7.36 -10.83
C PRO A 69 3.92 6.28 -10.39
N ALA A 70 4.71 6.57 -9.37
CA ALA A 70 5.73 5.70 -8.80
C ALA A 70 5.17 4.71 -7.78
N ASN A 71 4.01 5.02 -7.21
CA ASN A 71 3.38 4.18 -6.21
C ASN A 71 1.88 4.48 -6.08
N PHE A 72 1.17 3.49 -5.54
CA PHE A 72 -0.09 3.69 -4.83
C PHE A 72 0.22 3.73 -3.33
N LEU A 73 -0.29 4.71 -2.60
CA LEU A 73 -0.17 4.76 -1.14
C LEU A 73 -1.42 5.38 -0.53
N ASP A 74 -2.15 4.56 0.21
CA ASP A 74 -3.33 4.95 0.97
C ASP A 74 -3.03 4.95 2.47
N VAL A 75 -3.13 6.13 3.10
CA VAL A 75 -2.95 6.35 4.55
C VAL A 75 -4.25 6.17 5.36
N GLY A 76 -5.37 5.87 4.69
CA GLY A 76 -6.69 5.72 5.30
C GLY A 76 -7.37 7.06 5.64
N GLY A 77 -8.69 7.02 5.84
CA GLY A 77 -9.49 8.23 6.09
C GLY A 77 -9.22 8.92 7.44
N GLY A 78 -8.61 8.21 8.40
CA GLY A 78 -8.25 8.72 9.73
C GLY A 78 -6.75 8.92 9.93
N ALA A 79 -6.04 9.30 8.86
CA ALA A 79 -4.58 9.39 8.85
C ALA A 79 -4.03 10.22 10.02
N THR A 80 -3.12 9.62 10.80
CA THR A 80 -2.43 10.28 11.90
C THR A 80 -1.11 10.90 11.43
N GLU A 81 -0.56 11.83 12.22
CA GLU A 81 0.77 12.43 11.95
C GLU A 81 1.87 11.36 11.86
N GLU A 82 1.78 10.32 12.71
CA GLU A 82 2.71 9.19 12.73
C GLU A 82 2.61 8.38 11.43
N GLN A 83 1.40 8.03 10.98
CA GLN A 83 1.19 7.29 9.73
C GLN A 83 1.68 8.07 8.51
N VAL A 84 1.46 9.38 8.48
CA VAL A 84 1.97 10.26 7.42
C VAL A 84 3.50 10.32 7.45
N THR A 85 4.10 10.38 8.64
CA THR A 85 5.56 10.39 8.82
C THR A 85 6.19 9.10 8.34
N GLU A 86 5.62 7.94 8.70
CA GLU A 86 6.11 6.64 8.21
C GLU A 86 5.91 6.50 6.70
N ALA A 87 4.78 6.98 6.17
CA ALA A 87 4.52 7.01 4.73
C ALA A 87 5.58 7.81 3.93
N PHE A 88 6.18 8.86 4.51
CA PHE A 88 7.26 9.62 3.87
C PHE A 88 8.62 8.91 3.88
N LYS A 89 8.82 7.91 4.76
CA LYS A 89 10.08 7.17 4.85
C LYS A 89 10.18 5.99 3.87
N ILE A 90 9.04 5.58 3.33
CA ILE A 90 8.88 4.47 2.37
C ILE A 90 9.15 4.98 0.95
#